data_AF-A0A412Z8V0-F1
#
_entry.id   AF-A0A412Z8V0-F1
#
_cell.length_a   1.000
_cell.length_b   1.000
_cell.length_c   1.000
_cell.angle_alpha   90.00
_cell.angle_beta   90.00
_cell.angle_gamma   90.00
#
_symmetry.space_group_name_H-M   'P 1'
#
loop_
_entity.id
_entity.type
_entity.pdbx_description
1 polymer ?
#
loop_
_entity_poly.entity_id
_entity_poly.type
_entity_poly.pdbx_seq_one_letter_code
_entity_poly.pdbx_strand_id
1 'polypeptide(L)'
;MTDYKVNFKDLKAKVGIDDVAYALGYRLDRKAGVGRYMELVLGDGKEKRDALVICHPQDKASQRFFRRDGSKGDVVTLIRENLNAFNVSGKDEWQKIAKVLSRFANMPEPEYREDREYVQSVRYHATFDSSRYEVKPINPDKIPAIFQQRGLSDETVRTFAPFIRLIRDRKNENFDGYNIGFPYTNGENDKVRGYEMRGYGGYKSKAAGSDSSSSAWVADLSGGYPNVVKSVFFCESAFDVMAFYQWNRKQLTNEIALVSLGGTFSDGQIRQVLNRFPGARPFDCFDNDLPGRIYGLRMMALVENIPLKINRTRDSLEVEANGRSFRLDPERPFQVQVKEHLSVRYDMGQWLPPKAFKDWNDCLLNKPMEVRLHPTKQDQINNLAERRNAGPKL
;
A
#
# COMPACT_ATOMS: atom_id res chain seq x y z
N MET A 1 26.09 13.57 17.37
CA MET A 1 25.14 14.71 17.53
C MET A 1 23.96 14.19 18.32
N THR A 2 23.59 14.90 19.39
CA THR A 2 22.66 14.52 20.45
C THR A 2 21.23 14.28 19.91
N ASP A 3 20.60 13.18 20.34
CA ASP A 3 19.18 12.88 20.07
C ASP A 3 18.32 14.05 20.55
N TYR A 4 17.65 14.74 19.63
CA TYR A 4 16.67 15.76 19.98
C TYR A 4 15.39 15.07 20.46
N LYS A 5 15.32 14.80 21.77
CA LYS A 5 14.14 14.22 22.40
C LYS A 5 13.09 15.33 22.58
N VAL A 6 12.02 15.28 21.77
CA VAL A 6 10.94 16.27 21.81
C VAL A 6 10.32 16.36 23.21
N ASN A 7 10.40 17.54 23.82
CA ASN A 7 9.66 17.83 25.04
C ASN A 7 8.29 18.44 24.70
N PHE A 8 7.24 17.62 24.76
CA PHE A 8 5.87 18.06 24.51
C PHE A 8 5.40 19.20 25.43
N LYS A 9 5.98 19.31 26.64
CA LYS A 9 5.67 20.41 27.57
C LYS A 9 6.14 21.75 27.00
N ASP A 10 7.30 21.77 26.36
CA ASP A 10 7.89 22.99 25.80
C ASP A 10 7.21 23.39 24.49
N LEU A 11 6.79 22.42 23.68
CA LEU A 11 6.00 22.68 22.47
C LEU A 11 4.58 23.20 22.81
N LYS A 12 3.93 22.63 23.82
CA LYS A 12 2.62 23.11 24.30
C LYS A 12 2.65 24.53 24.84
N ALA A 13 3.79 24.99 25.35
CA ALA A 13 3.94 26.37 25.81
C ALA A 13 4.03 27.39 24.66
N LYS A 14 4.36 26.94 23.44
CA LYS A 14 4.56 27.79 22.25
C LYS A 14 3.39 27.78 21.28
N VAL A 15 2.57 26.73 21.30
CA VAL A 15 1.45 26.53 20.38
C VAL A 15 0.13 26.59 21.14
N GLY A 16 -0.72 27.54 20.76
CA GLY A 16 -2.06 27.69 21.30
C GLY A 16 -3.11 26.92 20.50
N ILE A 17 -4.23 26.66 21.15
CA ILE A 17 -5.47 26.14 20.54
C ILE A 17 -5.97 27.09 19.46
N ASP A 18 -5.83 28.39 19.67
CA ASP A 18 -6.20 29.42 18.71
C ASP A 18 -5.37 29.33 17.41
N ASP A 19 -4.05 29.18 17.50
CA ASP A 19 -3.17 29.01 16.32
C ASP A 19 -3.63 27.83 15.44
N VAL A 20 -3.91 26.69 16.08
CA VAL A 20 -4.35 25.46 15.41
C VAL A 20 -5.77 25.61 14.87
N ALA A 21 -6.68 26.20 15.63
CA ALA A 21 -8.06 26.41 15.22
C ALA A 21 -8.16 27.34 14.00
N TYR A 22 -7.34 28.40 13.93
CA TYR A 22 -7.30 29.26 12.75
C TYR A 22 -6.83 28.51 11.50
N ALA A 23 -5.81 27.65 11.63
CA ALA A 23 -5.35 26.82 10.52
C ALA A 23 -6.39 25.78 10.06
N LEU A 24 -7.24 25.31 10.98
CA LEU A 24 -8.39 24.44 10.69
C LEU A 24 -9.59 25.20 10.11
N GLY A 25 -9.50 26.53 9.97
CA GLY A 25 -10.53 27.37 9.36
C GLY A 25 -11.56 27.94 10.34
N TYR A 26 -11.36 27.80 11.65
CA TYR A 26 -12.19 28.48 12.64
C TYR A 26 -11.95 29.99 12.60
N ARG A 27 -12.98 30.76 12.94
CA ARG A 27 -12.91 32.24 12.99
C ARG A 27 -13.51 32.75 14.29
N LEU A 28 -13.01 33.89 14.76
CA LEU A 28 -13.51 34.54 15.97
C LEU A 28 -14.99 34.94 15.84
N ASP A 29 -15.83 34.50 16.78
CA ASP A 29 -17.19 34.99 16.90
C ASP A 29 -17.19 36.37 17.57
N ARG A 30 -17.20 37.42 16.74
CA ARG A 30 -17.19 38.82 17.20
C ARG A 30 -18.40 39.19 18.07
N LYS A 31 -19.48 38.38 18.06
CA LYS A 31 -20.67 38.62 18.89
C LYS A 31 -20.46 38.19 20.35
N ALA A 32 -19.58 37.22 20.61
CA ALA A 32 -19.32 36.71 21.95
C ALA A 32 -18.32 37.57 22.76
N GLY A 33 -17.62 38.50 22.10
CA GLY A 33 -16.59 39.34 22.71
C GLY A 33 -15.28 38.58 22.98
N VAL A 34 -14.22 39.33 23.31
CA VAL A 34 -12.93 38.76 23.74
C VAL A 34 -12.67 39.21 25.17
N GLY A 35 -12.59 38.28 26.11
CA GLY A 35 -12.37 38.57 27.53
C GLY A 35 -11.63 37.42 28.21
N ARG A 36 -12.19 36.89 29.31
CA ARG A 36 -11.66 35.69 29.99
C ARG A 36 -11.70 34.44 29.10
N TYR A 37 -12.58 34.44 28.11
CA TYR A 37 -12.78 33.38 27.13
C TYR A 37 -12.79 33.97 25.71
N MET A 38 -12.48 33.14 24.72
CA MET A 38 -12.54 33.47 23.30
C MET A 38 -13.35 32.38 22.58
N GLU A 39 -14.41 32.74 21.84
CA GLU A 39 -15.19 31.77 21.07
C GLU A 39 -14.77 31.76 19.59
N LEU A 40 -14.36 30.60 19.10
CA LEU A 40 -14.01 30.37 17.70
C LEU A 40 -15.03 29.43 17.06
N VAL A 41 -15.54 29.78 15.88
CA VAL A 41 -16.61 29.04 15.19
C VAL A 41 -16.12 28.58 13.82
N LEU A 42 -16.46 27.34 13.46
CA LEU A 42 -16.25 26.75 12.15
C LEU A 42 -17.56 26.75 11.37
N GLY A 43 -17.61 27.47 10.24
CA GLY A 43 -18.82 27.61 9.42
C GLY A 43 -18.81 28.91 8.59
N ASP A 44 -19.80 29.07 7.71
CA ASP A 44 -19.92 30.22 6.79
C ASP A 44 -20.86 31.33 7.32
N GLY A 45 -21.26 31.24 8.59
CA GLY A 45 -22.13 32.20 9.26
C GLY A 45 -23.63 31.91 9.14
N LYS A 46 -24.07 31.03 8.21
CA LYS A 46 -25.45 30.53 8.13
C LYS A 46 -25.62 29.20 8.87
N GLU A 47 -24.61 28.34 8.81
CA GLU A 47 -24.54 27.10 9.60
C GLU A 47 -23.27 27.06 10.45
N LYS A 48 -23.43 26.90 11.77
CA LYS A 48 -22.31 26.67 12.71
C LYS A 48 -22.04 25.17 12.77
N ARG A 49 -20.94 24.69 12.17
CA ARG A 49 -20.54 23.27 12.17
C ARG A 49 -19.87 22.87 13.48
N ASP A 50 -19.05 23.75 14.05
CA ASP A 50 -18.44 23.56 15.36
C ASP A 50 -18.17 24.91 16.04
N ALA A 51 -18.08 24.92 17.37
CA ALA A 51 -17.75 26.09 18.17
C ALA A 51 -16.85 25.69 19.36
N LEU A 52 -15.69 26.35 19.47
CA LEU A 52 -14.72 26.17 20.53
C LEU A 52 -14.72 27.40 21.44
N VAL A 53 -14.96 27.21 22.73
CA VAL A 53 -14.74 28.22 23.76
C VAL A 53 -13.37 28.00 24.38
N ILE A 54 -12.45 28.92 24.17
CA ILE A 54 -11.05 28.85 24.61
C ILE A 54 -10.87 29.66 25.89
N CYS A 55 -10.36 29.00 26.93
CA CYS A 55 -9.97 29.61 28.20
C CYS A 55 -8.51 30.07 28.16
N HIS A 56 -8.16 31.08 28.96
CA HIS A 56 -6.81 31.63 29.05
C HIS A 56 -6.21 32.02 27.69
N PRO A 57 -6.91 32.83 26.86
CA PRO A 57 -6.46 33.15 25.50
C PRO A 57 -5.06 33.78 25.47
N GLN A 58 -4.62 34.41 26.57
CA GLN A 58 -3.31 35.06 26.71
C GLN A 58 -2.18 34.12 27.19
N ASP A 59 -2.48 32.87 27.57
CA ASP A 59 -1.48 31.89 28.04
C ASP A 59 -1.65 30.55 27.31
N LYS A 60 -0.87 30.38 26.23
CA LYS A 60 -0.90 29.19 25.36
C LYS A 60 -0.72 27.87 26.11
N ALA A 61 0.12 27.83 27.14
CA ALA A 61 0.37 26.60 27.91
C ALA A 61 -0.87 26.16 28.71
N SER A 62 -1.63 27.14 29.20
CA SER A 62 -2.83 26.94 30.02
C SER A 62 -4.14 26.98 29.22
N GLN A 63 -4.06 27.17 27.90
CA GLN A 63 -5.24 27.16 27.04
C GLN A 63 -5.93 25.80 27.08
N ARG A 64 -7.27 25.86 27.20
CA ARG A 64 -8.17 24.70 27.14
C ARG A 64 -9.38 25.10 26.30
N PHE A 65 -9.90 24.18 25.50
CA PHE A 65 -11.15 24.39 24.76
C PHE A 65 -12.30 23.62 25.40
N PHE A 66 -13.51 24.14 25.20
CA PHE A 66 -14.77 23.51 25.57
C PHE A 66 -15.75 23.65 24.41
N ARG A 67 -16.51 22.59 24.12
CA ARG A 67 -17.64 22.61 23.19
C ARG A 67 -18.96 22.51 23.94
N ARG A 68 -20.06 22.85 23.27
CA ARG A 68 -21.42 22.80 23.85
C ARG A 68 -21.88 21.37 24.19
N ASP A 69 -21.33 20.37 23.51
CA ASP A 69 -21.58 18.94 23.78
C ASP A 69 -20.86 18.42 25.04
N GLY A 70 -20.09 19.28 25.72
CA GLY A 70 -19.32 18.95 26.92
C GLY A 70 -17.92 18.42 26.64
N SER A 71 -17.53 18.21 25.37
CA SER A 71 -16.16 17.84 25.02
C SER A 71 -15.19 18.97 25.34
N LYS A 72 -14.03 18.60 25.85
CA LYS A 72 -12.99 19.54 26.29
C LYS A 72 -11.61 18.94 26.07
N GLY A 73 -10.63 19.80 25.88
CA GLY A 73 -9.27 19.35 25.62
C GLY A 73 -8.26 20.47 25.62
N ASP A 74 -7.02 20.11 25.35
CA ASP A 74 -5.95 21.05 25.07
C ASP A 74 -5.59 21.02 23.58
N VAL A 75 -4.54 21.75 23.21
CA VAL A 75 -4.07 21.84 21.83
C VAL A 75 -3.70 20.48 21.22
N VAL A 76 -3.21 19.51 22.02
CA VAL A 76 -2.91 18.16 21.53
C VAL A 76 -4.19 17.41 21.22
N THR A 77 -5.22 17.54 22.06
CA THR A 77 -6.53 16.95 21.79
C THR A 77 -7.13 17.49 20.49
N LEU A 78 -7.07 18.81 20.26
CA LEU A 78 -7.59 19.42 19.04
C LEU A 78 -6.84 18.97 17.78
N ILE A 79 -5.50 18.92 17.84
CA ILE A 79 -4.68 18.38 16.75
C ILE A 79 -5.04 16.92 16.48
N ARG A 80 -5.15 16.11 17.55
CA ARG A 80 -5.48 14.69 17.45
C ARG A 80 -6.79 14.44 16.72
N GLU A 81 -7.85 15.14 17.13
CA GLU A 81 -9.18 15.06 16.52
C GLU A 81 -9.16 15.42 15.03
N ASN A 82 -8.22 16.28 14.61
CA ASN A 82 -8.13 16.83 13.26
C ASN A 82 -6.84 16.43 12.52
N LEU A 83 -6.20 15.32 12.90
CA LEU A 83 -4.89 14.93 12.35
C LEU A 83 -4.87 14.83 10.83
N ASN A 84 -5.97 14.38 10.23
CA ASN A 84 -6.11 14.24 8.77
C ASN A 84 -6.15 15.59 8.03
N ALA A 85 -6.46 16.70 8.73
CA ALA A 85 -6.41 18.03 8.14
C ALA A 85 -4.99 18.57 8.04
N PHE A 86 -4.04 17.97 8.76
CA PHE A 86 -2.62 18.34 8.70
C PHE A 86 -1.89 17.37 7.76
N ASN A 87 -1.20 17.91 6.75
CA ASN A 87 -0.40 17.10 5.81
C ASN A 87 0.90 16.62 6.49
N VAL A 88 0.80 15.62 7.39
CA VAL A 88 1.90 15.07 8.19
C VAL A 88 2.01 13.55 8.07
N SER A 89 3.25 13.06 7.94
CA SER A 89 3.59 11.64 7.92
C SER A 89 4.34 11.25 9.20
N GLY A 90 4.09 10.04 9.69
CA GLY A 90 4.70 9.51 10.90
C GLY A 90 4.26 8.07 11.14
N LYS A 91 5.08 7.28 11.83
CA LYS A 91 4.83 5.86 12.10
C LYS A 91 3.68 5.66 13.08
N ASP A 92 3.57 6.56 14.05
CA ASP A 92 2.51 6.58 15.04
C ASP A 92 1.85 7.96 15.13
N GLU A 93 0.71 8.00 15.80
CA GLU A 93 -0.10 9.19 15.99
C GLU A 93 0.64 10.29 16.76
N TRP A 94 1.50 9.93 17.72
CA TRP A 94 2.26 10.86 18.54
C TRP A 94 3.38 11.56 17.76
N GLN A 95 4.04 10.86 16.84
CA GLN A 95 5.02 11.43 15.92
C GLN A 95 4.37 12.47 15.00
N LYS A 96 3.17 12.16 14.48
CA LYS A 96 2.40 13.10 13.67
C LYS A 96 2.03 14.35 14.47
N ILE A 97 1.51 14.16 15.69
CA ILE A 97 1.19 15.28 16.60
C ILE A 97 2.43 16.13 16.90
N ALA A 98 3.59 15.50 17.17
CA ALA A 98 4.83 16.21 17.43
C ALA A 98 5.28 17.06 16.23
N LYS A 99 5.19 16.52 15.00
CA LYS A 99 5.51 17.27 13.77
C LYS A 99 4.56 18.44 13.56
N VAL A 100 3.26 18.27 13.79
CA VAL A 100 2.28 19.37 13.73
C VAL A 100 2.64 20.45 14.76
N LEU A 101 2.87 20.08 16.02
CA LEU A 101 3.26 21.03 17.06
C LEU A 101 4.56 21.76 16.74
N SER A 102 5.59 21.08 16.24
CA SER A 102 6.85 21.72 15.85
C SER A 102 6.67 22.74 14.72
N ARG A 103 5.83 22.43 13.72
CA ARG A 103 5.50 23.39 12.64
C ARG A 103 4.86 24.66 13.18
N PHE A 104 3.84 24.53 14.04
CA PHE A 104 3.19 25.70 14.65
C PHE A 104 4.11 26.46 15.60
N ALA A 105 5.05 25.78 16.27
CA ALA A 105 6.04 26.41 17.14
C ALA A 105 7.19 27.09 16.35
N ASN A 106 7.19 27.01 15.02
CA ASN A 106 8.30 27.39 14.14
C ASN A 106 9.64 26.78 14.58
N MET A 107 9.58 25.55 15.08
CA MET A 107 10.72 24.77 15.53
C MET A 107 11.05 23.69 14.49
N PRO A 108 12.31 23.24 14.43
CA PRO A 108 12.67 22.09 13.60
C PRO A 108 11.72 20.92 13.87
N GLU A 109 11.18 20.34 12.81
CA GLU A 109 10.42 19.09 12.94
C GLU A 109 11.33 18.03 13.56
N PRO A 110 10.82 17.22 14.51
CA PRO A 110 11.62 16.16 15.08
C PRO A 110 12.00 15.14 14.02
N GLU A 111 13.29 15.10 13.71
CA GLU A 111 13.91 14.05 12.91
C GLU A 111 14.05 12.82 13.80
N TYR A 112 13.09 11.89 13.68
CA TYR A 112 13.26 10.57 14.28
C TYR A 112 14.41 9.87 13.54
N ARG A 113 15.39 9.34 14.27
CA ARG A 113 16.64 8.75 13.74
C ARG A 113 16.39 7.72 12.62
N GLU A 114 15.27 7.02 12.70
CA GLU A 114 14.76 6.06 11.72
C GLU A 114 14.32 6.69 10.39
N ASP A 115 13.80 7.93 10.39
CA ASP A 115 13.48 8.70 9.18
C ASP A 115 14.77 9.16 8.49
N ARG A 116 15.86 9.41 9.23
CA ARG A 116 17.17 9.76 8.66
C ARG A 116 17.87 8.55 8.06
N GLU A 117 17.79 7.39 8.72
CA GLU A 117 18.28 6.12 8.17
C GLU A 117 17.43 5.66 6.98
N TYR A 118 16.11 5.88 7.02
CA TYR A 118 15.23 5.66 5.86
C TYR A 118 15.55 6.65 4.73
N VAL A 119 15.65 7.94 4.98
CA VAL A 119 15.99 8.94 3.95
C VAL A 119 17.43 8.79 3.45
N GLN A 120 18.39 8.36 4.27
CA GLN A 120 19.75 8.02 3.83
C GLN A 120 19.80 6.70 3.05
N SER A 121 19.01 5.69 3.43
CA SER A 121 18.86 4.43 2.66
C SER A 121 17.99 4.59 1.40
N VAL A 122 17.23 5.68 1.29
CA VAL A 122 16.48 6.07 0.09
C VAL A 122 17.30 7.03 -0.79
N ARG A 123 18.16 7.88 -0.21
CA ARG A 123 19.09 8.77 -0.95
C ARG A 123 20.25 8.01 -1.59
N TYR A 124 20.68 6.92 -0.98
CA TYR A 124 21.41 5.91 -1.72
C TYR A 124 20.39 4.99 -2.36
N HIS A 125 20.16 5.08 -3.66
CA HIS A 125 19.71 3.91 -4.40
C HIS A 125 20.76 2.83 -4.16
N ALA A 126 20.61 2.03 -3.11
CA ALA A 126 21.43 0.86 -2.91
C ALA A 126 21.20 0.03 -4.16
N THR A 127 22.13 0.11 -5.10
CA THR A 127 22.01 -0.59 -6.36
C THR A 127 22.03 -2.06 -5.99
N PHE A 128 21.11 -2.85 -6.57
CA PHE A 128 21.08 -4.27 -6.33
C PHE A 128 22.47 -4.88 -6.53
N ASP A 129 23.04 -5.42 -5.44
CA ASP A 129 24.33 -6.08 -5.43
C ASP A 129 24.11 -7.59 -5.49
N SER A 130 24.32 -8.17 -6.66
CA SER A 130 24.16 -9.61 -6.86
C SER A 130 25.18 -10.43 -6.06
N SER A 131 26.35 -9.86 -5.71
CA SER A 131 27.41 -10.60 -4.99
C SER A 131 27.08 -10.89 -3.53
N ARG A 132 26.15 -10.11 -2.95
CA ARG A 132 25.55 -10.34 -1.62
C ARG A 132 24.79 -11.66 -1.53
N TYR A 133 24.25 -12.14 -2.66
CA TYR A 133 23.34 -13.28 -2.68
C TYR A 133 24.03 -14.52 -3.23
N GLU A 134 23.93 -15.62 -2.50
CA GLU A 134 24.20 -16.94 -3.07
C GLU A 134 22.93 -17.47 -3.74
N VAL A 135 23.04 -17.85 -5.01
CA VAL A 135 21.90 -18.20 -5.85
C VAL A 135 22.10 -19.59 -6.45
N LYS A 136 21.08 -20.44 -6.34
CA LYS A 136 21.07 -21.79 -6.91
C LYS A 136 19.78 -22.02 -7.71
N PRO A 137 19.79 -22.85 -8.76
CA PRO A 137 18.54 -23.30 -9.36
C PRO A 137 17.75 -24.15 -8.35
N ILE A 138 16.43 -24.14 -8.49
CA ILE A 138 15.58 -25.11 -7.80
C ILE A 138 15.81 -26.50 -8.40
N ASN A 139 15.82 -27.53 -7.56
CA ASN A 139 15.89 -28.92 -8.04
C ASN A 139 14.47 -29.41 -8.38
N PRO A 140 14.15 -29.74 -9.65
CA PRO A 140 12.83 -30.22 -10.05
C PRO A 140 12.41 -31.55 -9.41
N ASP A 141 13.37 -32.35 -8.94
CA ASP A 141 13.15 -33.63 -8.26
C ASP A 141 13.05 -33.49 -6.73
N LYS A 142 13.40 -32.31 -6.19
CA LYS A 142 13.34 -32.01 -4.76
C LYS A 142 12.65 -30.66 -4.55
N ILE A 143 11.34 -30.64 -4.82
CA ILE A 143 10.54 -29.43 -4.75
C ILE A 143 10.34 -29.01 -3.28
N PRO A 144 10.64 -27.75 -2.91
CA PRO A 144 10.42 -27.24 -1.57
C PRO A 144 8.95 -27.31 -1.14
N ALA A 145 8.68 -27.79 0.08
CA ALA A 145 7.33 -27.99 0.62
C ALA A 145 6.45 -26.72 0.65
N ILE A 146 7.05 -25.53 0.62
CA ILE A 146 6.32 -24.25 0.56
C ILE A 146 5.38 -24.15 -0.65
N PHE A 147 5.71 -24.78 -1.79
CA PHE A 147 4.84 -24.79 -2.95
C PHE A 147 3.58 -25.65 -2.71
N GLN A 148 3.75 -26.83 -2.12
CA GLN A 148 2.63 -27.71 -1.76
C GLN A 148 1.73 -27.06 -0.69
N GLN A 149 2.31 -26.37 0.30
CA GLN A 149 1.56 -25.59 1.30
C GLN A 149 0.71 -24.47 0.66
N ARG A 150 1.07 -24.05 -0.56
CA ARG A 150 0.35 -23.07 -1.37
C ARG A 150 -0.59 -23.72 -2.39
N GLY A 151 -0.79 -25.04 -2.34
CA GLY A 151 -1.65 -25.78 -3.27
C GLY A 151 -1.07 -25.95 -4.67
N LEU A 152 0.20 -25.59 -4.89
CA LEU A 152 0.87 -25.72 -6.18
C LEU A 152 1.34 -27.17 -6.36
N SER A 153 1.02 -27.76 -7.51
CA SER A 153 1.43 -29.10 -7.87
C SER A 153 2.89 -29.14 -8.32
N ASP A 154 3.52 -30.31 -8.20
CA ASP A 154 4.88 -30.52 -8.64
C ASP A 154 5.05 -30.23 -10.15
N GLU A 155 4.06 -30.58 -10.96
CA GLU A 155 4.03 -30.29 -12.41
C GLU A 155 4.10 -28.79 -12.69
N THR A 156 3.32 -27.98 -11.95
CA THR A 156 3.37 -26.52 -12.06
C THR A 156 4.75 -26.02 -11.65
N VAL A 157 5.28 -26.46 -10.52
CA VAL A 157 6.60 -26.00 -10.05
C VAL A 157 7.71 -26.37 -11.04
N ARG A 158 7.65 -27.56 -11.66
CA ARG A 158 8.58 -27.98 -12.74
C ARG A 158 8.50 -27.07 -13.96
N THR A 159 7.30 -26.67 -14.35
CA THR A 159 7.10 -25.70 -15.45
C THR A 159 7.78 -24.36 -15.14
N PHE A 160 7.68 -23.89 -13.89
CA PHE A 160 8.26 -22.61 -13.48
C PHE A 160 9.72 -22.70 -12.99
N ALA A 161 10.28 -23.91 -12.84
CA ALA A 161 11.62 -24.11 -12.30
C ALA A 161 12.71 -23.28 -13.00
N PRO A 162 12.70 -23.09 -14.35
CA PRO A 162 13.66 -22.22 -15.02
C PRO A 162 13.64 -20.76 -14.56
N PHE A 163 12.50 -20.29 -14.04
CA PHE A 163 12.25 -18.91 -13.62
C PHE A 163 12.37 -18.70 -12.11
N ILE A 164 12.66 -19.75 -11.33
CA ILE A 164 12.73 -19.70 -9.87
C ILE A 164 14.17 -19.97 -9.42
N ARG A 165 14.60 -19.32 -8.34
CA ARG A 165 15.91 -19.54 -7.70
C ARG A 165 15.77 -19.83 -6.21
N LEU A 166 16.74 -20.54 -5.67
CA LEU A 166 17.02 -20.60 -4.24
C LEU A 166 18.02 -19.50 -3.91
N ILE A 167 17.73 -18.68 -2.91
CA ILE A 167 18.49 -17.47 -2.58
C ILE A 167 18.83 -17.43 -1.10
N ARG A 168 20.12 -17.31 -0.79
CA ARG A 168 20.62 -17.05 0.56
C ARG A 168 21.27 -15.68 0.59
N ASP A 169 20.85 -14.86 1.56
CA ASP A 169 21.43 -13.55 1.79
C ASP A 169 22.64 -13.68 2.72
N ARG A 170 23.85 -13.45 2.20
CA ARG A 170 25.10 -13.63 2.96
C ARG A 170 25.28 -12.61 4.09
N LYS A 171 24.46 -11.55 4.11
CA LYS A 171 24.47 -10.52 5.16
C LYS A 171 23.34 -10.66 6.16
N ASN A 172 22.48 -11.67 6.03
CA ASN A 172 21.39 -11.89 6.97
C ASN A 172 21.86 -12.78 8.12
N GLU A 173 22.14 -12.16 9.27
CA GLU A 173 22.61 -12.87 10.48
C GLU A 173 21.49 -13.69 11.15
N ASN A 174 20.22 -13.40 10.85
CA ASN A 174 19.07 -14.05 11.50
C ASN A 174 18.61 -15.34 10.82
N PHE A 175 19.08 -15.60 9.59
CA PHE A 175 18.64 -16.77 8.82
C PHE A 175 19.71 -17.23 7.85
N ASP A 176 20.15 -18.47 8.03
CA ASP A 176 21.26 -19.05 7.28
C ASP A 176 20.85 -20.02 6.17
N GLY A 177 19.55 -20.07 5.84
CA GLY A 177 18.99 -20.96 4.83
C GLY A 177 18.77 -20.30 3.46
N TYR A 178 18.15 -21.06 2.55
CA TYR A 178 17.67 -20.54 1.27
C TYR A 178 16.19 -20.20 1.33
N ASN A 179 15.86 -19.02 0.83
CA ASN A 179 14.51 -18.63 0.46
C ASN A 179 14.25 -18.97 -1.01
N ILE A 180 12.98 -19.06 -1.39
CA ILE A 180 12.58 -19.04 -2.78
C ILE A 180 12.69 -17.60 -3.29
N GLY A 181 13.32 -17.42 -4.43
CA GLY A 181 13.52 -16.14 -5.07
C GLY A 181 12.98 -16.12 -6.49
N PHE A 182 12.34 -15.01 -6.82
CA PHE A 182 11.76 -14.73 -8.12
C PHE A 182 12.55 -13.54 -8.72
N PRO A 183 13.46 -13.79 -9.68
CA PRO A 183 14.36 -12.78 -10.24
C PRO A 183 13.62 -11.67 -10.95
N TYR A 184 13.95 -10.42 -10.61
CA TYR A 184 13.45 -9.26 -11.34
C TYR A 184 14.39 -8.94 -12.50
N THR A 185 13.83 -8.80 -13.70
CA THR A 185 14.54 -8.38 -14.90
C THR A 185 13.81 -7.20 -15.54
N ASN A 186 14.51 -6.38 -16.32
CA ASN A 186 13.90 -5.28 -17.06
C ASN A 186 13.67 -5.69 -18.53
N GLY A 187 13.11 -4.78 -19.33
CA GLY A 187 12.85 -5.04 -20.76
C GLY A 187 14.10 -4.97 -21.65
N GLU A 188 15.26 -4.56 -21.12
CA GLU A 188 16.48 -4.33 -21.91
C GLU A 188 17.35 -5.58 -22.03
N ASN A 189 17.42 -6.39 -20.97
CA ASN A 189 18.20 -7.63 -20.92
C ASN A 189 17.74 -8.53 -19.77
N ASP A 190 18.22 -9.77 -19.78
CA ASP A 190 17.92 -10.77 -18.73
C ASP A 190 18.81 -10.63 -17.48
N LYS A 191 19.48 -9.48 -17.29
CA LYS A 191 20.27 -9.25 -16.08
C LYS A 191 19.34 -9.10 -14.88
N VAL A 192 19.59 -9.90 -13.86
CA VAL A 192 18.84 -9.81 -12.60
C VAL A 192 19.14 -8.48 -11.89
N ARG A 193 18.06 -7.75 -11.57
CA ARG A 193 18.07 -6.44 -10.89
C ARG A 193 17.47 -6.49 -9.47
N GLY A 194 17.18 -7.67 -8.97
CA GLY A 194 16.55 -7.87 -7.67
C GLY A 194 15.82 -9.20 -7.58
N TYR A 195 15.17 -9.42 -6.45
CA TYR A 195 14.35 -10.60 -6.22
C TYR A 195 13.13 -10.26 -5.37
N GLU A 196 11.96 -10.78 -5.74
CA GLU A 196 10.92 -11.09 -4.76
C GLU A 196 11.32 -12.37 -4.02
N MET A 197 11.23 -12.39 -2.69
CA MET A 197 11.64 -13.52 -1.87
C MET A 197 10.49 -14.06 -1.03
N ARG A 198 10.38 -15.39 -0.97
CA ARG A 198 9.42 -16.14 -0.16
C ARG A 198 10.13 -17.20 0.67
N GLY A 199 9.73 -17.33 1.93
CA GLY A 199 10.37 -18.25 2.86
C GLY A 199 9.38 -18.92 3.80
N TYR A 200 9.92 -19.71 4.73
CA TYR A 200 9.15 -20.43 5.73
C TYR A 200 8.34 -19.48 6.63
N GLY A 201 7.25 -19.96 7.22
CA GLY A 201 6.42 -19.19 8.15
C GLY A 201 5.70 -17.99 7.52
N GLY A 202 5.56 -17.96 6.18
CA GLY A 202 4.95 -16.84 5.46
C GLY A 202 5.90 -15.67 5.22
N TYR A 203 7.22 -15.86 5.39
CA TYR A 203 8.21 -14.83 5.09
C TYR A 203 8.03 -14.29 3.66
N LYS A 204 7.88 -12.97 3.55
CA LYS A 204 7.77 -12.21 2.30
C LYS A 204 8.72 -11.02 2.39
N SER A 205 9.60 -10.89 1.41
CA SER A 205 10.51 -9.75 1.33
C SER A 205 10.93 -9.47 -0.11
N LYS A 206 11.70 -8.40 -0.31
CA LYS A 206 12.44 -8.13 -1.54
C LYS A 206 13.93 -8.10 -1.21
N ALA A 207 14.78 -8.56 -2.12
CA ALA A 207 16.22 -8.44 -1.94
C ALA A 207 16.62 -6.96 -1.81
N ALA A 208 17.61 -6.66 -0.98
CA ALA A 208 18.05 -5.30 -0.73
C ALA A 208 18.53 -4.66 -2.04
N GLY A 209 18.07 -3.45 -2.31
CA GLY A 209 18.38 -2.73 -3.54
C GLY A 209 17.66 -3.20 -4.79
N SER A 210 16.69 -4.12 -4.67
CA SER A 210 15.90 -4.60 -5.81
C SER A 210 15.23 -3.43 -6.56
N ASP A 211 15.42 -3.37 -7.87
CA ASP A 211 14.73 -2.42 -8.72
C ASP A 211 13.24 -2.81 -8.88
N SER A 212 12.38 -2.22 -8.06
CA SER A 212 10.91 -2.33 -8.22
C SER A 212 10.32 -1.18 -9.05
N SER A 213 11.15 -0.35 -9.67
CA SER A 213 10.71 0.79 -10.48
C SER A 213 10.57 0.43 -11.96
N SER A 214 11.41 -0.50 -12.44
CA SER A 214 11.43 -0.86 -13.87
C SER A 214 11.57 -2.36 -14.13
N SER A 215 11.75 -3.15 -13.08
CA SER A 215 11.95 -4.61 -13.20
C SER A 215 10.83 -5.39 -12.51
N ALA A 216 10.48 -6.54 -13.07
CA ALA A 216 9.47 -7.45 -12.56
C ALA A 216 9.93 -8.91 -12.73
N TRP A 217 9.30 -9.83 -12.01
CA TRP A 217 9.49 -11.25 -12.29
C TRP A 217 8.61 -11.65 -13.47
N VAL A 218 9.22 -12.22 -14.49
CA VAL A 218 8.56 -12.60 -15.75
C VAL A 218 8.88 -14.06 -16.04
N ALA A 219 7.83 -14.86 -16.21
CA ALA A 219 7.90 -16.21 -16.74
C ALA A 219 7.40 -16.18 -18.19
N ASP A 220 8.34 -16.21 -19.13
CA ASP A 220 8.07 -16.25 -20.56
C ASP A 220 7.93 -17.72 -21.02
N LEU A 221 6.70 -18.14 -21.31
CA LEU A 221 6.42 -19.52 -21.71
C LEU A 221 6.57 -19.74 -23.23
N SER A 222 6.92 -18.71 -23.99
CA SER A 222 7.13 -18.80 -25.45
C SER A 222 8.39 -19.57 -25.85
N GLY A 223 9.21 -19.99 -24.88
CA GLY A 223 10.51 -20.60 -25.13
C GLY A 223 11.61 -19.58 -25.45
N GLY A 224 11.44 -18.33 -25.03
CA GLY A 224 12.41 -17.26 -25.26
C GLY A 224 12.26 -16.56 -26.61
N TYR A 225 11.05 -16.55 -27.18
CA TYR A 225 10.71 -15.86 -28.42
C TYR A 225 9.68 -14.75 -28.13
N PRO A 226 10.10 -13.57 -27.63
CA PRO A 226 9.16 -12.54 -27.16
C PRO A 226 8.14 -12.09 -28.21
N ASN A 227 8.51 -12.12 -29.50
CA ASN A 227 7.64 -11.69 -30.60
C ASN A 227 6.44 -12.62 -30.85
N VAL A 228 6.46 -13.85 -30.34
CA VAL A 228 5.30 -14.76 -30.47
C VAL A 228 4.36 -14.67 -29.27
N VAL A 229 4.71 -13.91 -28.23
CA VAL A 229 3.85 -13.70 -27.07
C VAL A 229 2.63 -12.87 -27.47
N LYS A 230 1.44 -13.44 -27.32
CA LYS A 230 0.16 -12.81 -27.66
C LYS A 230 -0.51 -12.19 -26.45
N SER A 231 -0.24 -12.70 -25.24
CA SER A 231 -0.88 -12.26 -24.01
C SER A 231 0.11 -12.16 -22.85
N VAL A 232 -0.01 -11.10 -22.06
CA VAL A 232 0.76 -10.90 -20.83
C VAL A 232 -0.18 -10.80 -19.65
N PHE A 233 -0.04 -11.69 -18.67
CA PHE A 233 -0.90 -11.73 -17.48
C PHE A 233 -0.17 -11.16 -16.28
N PHE A 234 -0.75 -10.14 -15.65
CA PHE A 234 -0.16 -9.44 -14.50
C PHE A 234 -0.86 -9.83 -13.20
N CYS A 235 -0.09 -10.38 -12.26
CA CYS A 235 -0.53 -10.73 -10.92
C CYS A 235 0.28 -9.98 -9.85
N GLU A 236 -0.25 -9.91 -8.63
CA GLU A 236 0.42 -9.21 -7.52
C GLU A 236 1.63 -9.97 -6.98
N SER A 237 1.60 -11.30 -6.96
CA SER A 237 2.70 -12.13 -6.45
C SER A 237 3.04 -13.31 -7.34
N ALA A 238 4.26 -13.82 -7.22
CA ALA A 238 4.70 -14.97 -8.00
C ALA A 238 3.91 -16.25 -7.68
N PHE A 239 3.40 -16.39 -6.44
CA PHE A 239 2.50 -17.49 -6.11
C PHE A 239 1.14 -17.34 -6.79
N ASP A 240 0.62 -16.11 -6.93
CA ASP A 240 -0.63 -15.87 -7.67
C ASP A 240 -0.47 -16.16 -9.15
N VAL A 241 0.69 -15.81 -9.74
CA VAL A 241 1.02 -16.18 -11.13
C VAL A 241 0.98 -17.70 -11.32
N MET A 242 1.70 -18.45 -10.47
CA MET A 242 1.76 -19.90 -10.59
C MET A 242 0.39 -20.54 -10.34
N ALA A 243 -0.39 -19.97 -9.43
CA ALA A 243 -1.74 -20.44 -9.12
C ALA A 243 -2.72 -20.16 -10.26
N PHE A 244 -2.66 -18.97 -10.86
CA PHE A 244 -3.39 -18.60 -12.08
C PHE A 244 -3.09 -19.58 -13.21
N TYR A 245 -1.81 -19.86 -13.44
CA TYR A 245 -1.39 -20.83 -14.45
C TYR A 245 -1.97 -22.22 -14.17
N GLN A 246 -1.79 -22.74 -12.96
CA GLN A 246 -2.26 -24.08 -12.60
C GLN A 246 -3.78 -24.22 -12.77
N TRP A 247 -4.54 -23.22 -12.31
CA TRP A 247 -6.00 -23.21 -12.38
C TRP A 247 -6.49 -23.17 -13.84
N ASN A 248 -5.83 -22.38 -14.68
CA ASN A 248 -6.28 -22.10 -16.05
C ASN A 248 -5.50 -22.86 -17.13
N ARG A 249 -4.56 -23.76 -16.77
CA ARG A 249 -3.60 -24.38 -17.70
C ARG A 249 -4.20 -24.97 -18.98
N LYS A 250 -5.43 -25.52 -18.91
CA LYS A 250 -6.12 -26.10 -20.07
C LYS A 250 -6.56 -25.07 -21.10
N GLN A 251 -6.69 -23.81 -20.70
CA GLN A 251 -7.11 -22.68 -21.53
C GLN A 251 -5.94 -21.82 -21.98
N LEU A 252 -4.75 -22.04 -21.41
CA LEU A 252 -3.54 -21.28 -21.72
C LEU A 252 -2.75 -21.96 -22.85
N THR A 253 -2.14 -21.14 -23.71
CA THR A 253 -1.17 -21.58 -24.72
C THR A 253 0.25 -21.29 -24.24
N ASN A 254 1.25 -21.70 -25.00
CA ASN A 254 2.66 -21.35 -24.72
C ASN A 254 3.01 -19.93 -25.20
N GLU A 255 2.13 -19.25 -25.95
CA GLU A 255 2.38 -17.91 -26.50
C GLU A 255 2.07 -16.81 -25.47
N ILE A 256 2.48 -17.01 -24.22
CA ILE A 256 2.12 -16.14 -23.09
C ILE A 256 3.34 -15.78 -22.25
N ALA A 257 3.26 -14.61 -21.61
CA ALA A 257 4.13 -14.24 -20.51
C ALA A 257 3.30 -14.03 -19.24
N LEU A 258 3.82 -14.50 -18.11
CA LEU A 258 3.19 -14.38 -16.81
C LEU A 258 4.06 -13.55 -15.88
N VAL A 259 3.47 -12.58 -15.18
CA VAL A 259 4.24 -11.50 -14.56
C VAL A 259 3.80 -11.30 -13.12
N SER A 260 4.78 -11.25 -12.22
CA SER A 260 4.57 -10.76 -10.86
C SER A 260 5.23 -9.41 -10.63
N LEU A 261 4.44 -8.49 -10.07
CA LEU A 261 4.88 -7.15 -9.70
C LEU A 261 5.43 -7.07 -8.26
N GLY A 262 5.24 -8.13 -7.47
CA GLY A 262 5.61 -8.24 -6.05
C GLY A 262 4.93 -7.23 -5.14
N GLY A 263 3.62 -7.06 -5.30
CA GLY A 263 2.77 -6.12 -4.58
C GLY A 263 2.40 -4.90 -5.42
N THR A 264 2.34 -3.73 -4.78
CA THR A 264 2.09 -2.46 -5.46
C THR A 264 3.13 -2.21 -6.55
N PHE A 265 2.66 -1.90 -7.75
CA PHE A 265 3.53 -1.72 -8.90
C PHE A 265 3.89 -0.26 -9.18
N SER A 266 4.96 -0.04 -9.94
CA SER A 266 5.30 1.24 -10.56
C SER A 266 4.96 1.23 -12.05
N ASP A 267 4.73 2.40 -12.64
CA ASP A 267 4.37 2.50 -14.06
C ASP A 267 5.49 1.96 -14.97
N GLY A 268 6.74 2.10 -14.54
CA GLY A 268 7.91 1.58 -15.25
C GLY A 268 7.90 0.05 -15.35
N GLN A 269 7.45 -0.68 -14.33
CA GLN A 269 7.34 -2.14 -14.39
C GLN A 269 6.40 -2.58 -15.52
N ILE A 270 5.19 -2.01 -15.59
CA ILE A 270 4.23 -2.36 -16.64
C ILE A 270 4.79 -1.99 -18.02
N ARG A 271 5.31 -0.76 -18.18
CA ARG A 271 5.86 -0.30 -19.46
C ARG A 271 7.02 -1.16 -19.95
N GLN A 272 7.97 -1.51 -19.08
CA GLN A 272 9.13 -2.33 -19.46
C GLN A 272 8.73 -3.74 -19.86
N VAL A 273 7.76 -4.33 -19.18
CA VAL A 273 7.21 -5.64 -19.55
C VAL A 273 6.51 -5.58 -20.91
N LEU A 274 5.69 -4.55 -21.16
CA LEU A 274 4.99 -4.41 -22.45
C LEU A 274 5.95 -4.08 -23.61
N ASN A 275 7.03 -3.35 -23.34
CA ASN A 275 8.09 -3.13 -24.32
C ASN A 275 8.83 -4.44 -24.67
N ARG A 276 8.98 -5.36 -23.69
CA ARG A 276 9.59 -6.67 -23.90
C ARG A 276 8.75 -7.57 -24.82
N PHE A 277 7.43 -7.42 -24.81
CA PHE A 277 6.48 -8.21 -25.60
C PHE A 277 5.63 -7.30 -26.50
N PRO A 278 6.22 -6.72 -27.55
CA PRO A 278 5.52 -5.75 -28.40
C PRO A 278 4.32 -6.41 -29.09
N GLY A 279 3.15 -5.79 -28.96
CA GLY A 279 1.90 -6.28 -29.56
C GLY A 279 1.13 -7.31 -28.70
N ALA A 280 1.70 -7.76 -27.57
CA ALA A 280 0.99 -8.63 -26.66
C ALA A 280 -0.14 -7.89 -25.93
N ARG A 281 -1.28 -8.55 -25.74
CA ARG A 281 -2.43 -8.02 -25.01
C ARG A 281 -2.20 -8.15 -23.49
N PRO A 282 -2.25 -7.06 -22.70
CA PRO A 282 -2.16 -7.13 -21.26
C PRO A 282 -3.46 -7.64 -20.62
N PHE A 283 -3.36 -8.43 -19.55
CA PHE A 283 -4.48 -8.93 -18.74
C PHE A 283 -4.31 -8.56 -17.26
N ASP A 284 -5.32 -7.93 -16.67
CA ASP A 284 -5.46 -7.76 -15.21
C ASP A 284 -5.87 -9.08 -14.57
N CYS A 285 -5.01 -9.60 -13.71
CA CYS A 285 -5.23 -10.81 -12.91
C CYS A 285 -5.00 -10.56 -11.42
N PHE A 286 -5.21 -9.30 -10.96
CA PHE A 286 -5.00 -8.91 -9.56
C PHE A 286 -6.06 -9.46 -8.62
N ASP A 287 -5.87 -9.23 -7.33
CA ASP A 287 -6.77 -9.70 -6.26
C ASP A 287 -8.17 -9.08 -6.39
N ASN A 288 -9.19 -9.78 -5.90
CA ASN A 288 -10.58 -9.31 -5.85
C ASN A 288 -10.83 -8.31 -4.72
N ASP A 289 -9.82 -7.99 -3.90
CA ASP A 289 -9.93 -6.95 -2.89
C ASP A 289 -9.83 -5.54 -3.49
N LEU A 290 -10.24 -4.54 -2.69
CA LEU A 290 -10.27 -3.15 -3.15
C LEU A 290 -8.89 -2.66 -3.68
N PRO A 291 -7.74 -2.92 -3.01
CA PRO A 291 -6.42 -2.66 -3.59
C PRO A 291 -6.18 -3.29 -4.97
N GLY A 292 -6.46 -4.59 -5.14
CA GLY A 292 -6.27 -5.28 -6.41
C GLY A 292 -7.15 -4.72 -7.53
N ARG A 293 -8.41 -4.37 -7.21
CA ARG A 293 -9.30 -3.68 -8.18
C ARG A 293 -8.79 -2.28 -8.56
N ILE A 294 -8.19 -1.55 -7.61
CA ILE A 294 -7.54 -0.24 -7.88
C ILE A 294 -6.31 -0.44 -8.78
N TYR A 295 -5.52 -1.49 -8.57
CA TYR A 295 -4.39 -1.82 -9.44
C TYR A 295 -4.83 -2.12 -10.88
N GLY A 296 -5.93 -2.87 -11.05
CA GLY A 296 -6.52 -3.11 -12.37
C GLY A 296 -6.95 -1.81 -13.07
N LEU A 297 -7.52 -0.87 -12.33
CA LEU A 297 -7.87 0.45 -12.86
C LEU A 297 -6.64 1.28 -13.23
N ARG A 298 -5.62 1.31 -12.37
CA ARG A 298 -4.37 2.05 -12.64
C ARG A 298 -3.63 1.47 -13.85
N MET A 299 -3.64 0.15 -13.99
CA MET A 299 -3.05 -0.53 -15.14
C MET A 299 -3.79 -0.18 -16.44
N MET A 300 -5.13 -0.18 -16.40
CA MET A 300 -5.96 0.28 -17.53
C MET A 300 -5.58 1.70 -17.96
N ALA A 301 -5.58 2.63 -17.01
CA ALA A 301 -5.23 4.02 -17.28
C ALA A 301 -3.83 4.16 -17.89
N LEU A 302 -2.87 3.37 -17.41
CA LEU A 302 -1.50 3.38 -17.92
C LEU A 302 -1.41 2.85 -19.37
N VAL A 303 -2.11 1.76 -19.68
CA VAL A 303 -2.15 1.17 -21.03
C VAL A 303 -2.88 2.09 -22.02
N GLU A 304 -3.93 2.77 -21.57
CA GLU A 304 -4.68 3.75 -22.35
C GLU A 304 -3.98 5.11 -22.50
N ASN A 305 -2.90 5.33 -21.75
CA ASN A 305 -2.27 6.65 -21.60
C ASN A 305 -3.26 7.73 -21.13
N ILE A 306 -4.16 7.36 -20.22
CA ILE A 306 -5.11 8.27 -19.56
C ILE A 306 -4.51 8.72 -18.22
N PRO A 307 -4.28 10.03 -18.01
CA PRO A 307 -3.86 10.53 -16.71
C PRO A 307 -5.03 10.44 -15.73
N LEU A 308 -4.96 9.45 -14.84
CA LEU A 308 -6.04 9.12 -13.90
C LEU A 308 -5.55 9.33 -12.46
N LYS A 309 -6.32 10.08 -11.68
CA LYS A 309 -6.09 10.28 -10.25
C LYS A 309 -7.20 9.59 -9.47
N ILE A 310 -6.80 8.71 -8.53
CA ILE A 310 -7.73 7.94 -7.69
C ILE A 310 -7.63 8.50 -6.28
N ASN A 311 -8.72 9.06 -5.78
CA ASN A 311 -8.84 9.52 -4.40
C ASN A 311 -9.74 8.54 -3.63
N ARG A 312 -9.20 7.96 -2.56
CA ARG A 312 -9.98 7.09 -1.68
C ARG A 312 -10.64 7.92 -0.58
N THR A 313 -11.97 7.90 -0.54
CA THR A 313 -12.74 8.43 0.59
C THR A 313 -13.13 7.29 1.54
N ARG A 314 -13.79 7.61 2.67
CA ARG A 314 -14.23 6.59 3.64
C ARG A 314 -15.19 5.56 3.01
N ASP A 315 -16.05 6.02 2.12
CA ASP A 315 -17.20 5.24 1.61
C ASP A 315 -17.21 5.07 0.09
N SER A 316 -16.26 5.67 -0.65
CA SER A 316 -16.23 5.58 -2.12
C SER A 316 -14.82 5.82 -2.70
N LEU A 317 -14.61 5.37 -3.94
CA LEU A 317 -13.47 5.75 -4.76
C LEU A 317 -13.89 6.87 -5.71
N GLU A 318 -13.20 7.99 -5.67
CA GLU A 318 -13.39 9.09 -6.61
C GLU A 318 -12.26 9.05 -7.65
N VAL A 319 -12.65 9.10 -8.92
CA VAL A 319 -11.74 9.08 -10.06
C VAL A 319 -11.82 10.41 -10.79
N GLU A 320 -10.66 11.04 -10.96
CA GLU A 320 -10.49 12.26 -11.74
C GLU A 320 -9.66 11.96 -12.98
N ALA A 321 -10.21 12.23 -14.16
CA ALA A 321 -9.53 12.06 -15.44
C ALA A 321 -10.13 13.01 -16.50
N ASN A 322 -9.27 13.60 -17.35
CA ASN A 322 -9.68 14.52 -18.43
C ASN A 322 -10.65 15.65 -17.97
N GLY A 323 -10.42 16.21 -16.78
CA GLY A 323 -11.26 17.27 -16.21
C GLY A 323 -12.64 16.83 -15.72
N ARG A 324 -12.91 15.51 -15.70
CA ARG A 324 -14.14 14.91 -15.13
C ARG A 324 -13.80 14.27 -13.80
N SER A 325 -14.69 14.42 -12.80
CA SER A 325 -14.66 13.65 -11.57
C SER A 325 -15.93 12.80 -11.48
N PHE A 326 -15.78 11.53 -11.14
CA PHE A 326 -16.89 10.60 -10.94
C PHE A 326 -16.56 9.59 -9.84
N ARG A 327 -17.60 9.07 -9.20
CA ARG A 327 -17.47 8.10 -8.10
C ARG A 327 -17.69 6.69 -8.62
N LEU A 328 -16.91 5.75 -8.11
CA LEU A 328 -17.03 4.32 -8.37
C LEU A 328 -17.72 3.63 -7.21
N ASP A 329 -18.68 2.78 -7.55
CA ASP A 329 -19.32 1.81 -6.67
C ASP A 329 -18.41 0.58 -6.51
N PRO A 330 -17.90 0.26 -5.29
CA PRO A 330 -17.11 -0.93 -5.00
C PRO A 330 -17.75 -2.26 -5.41
N GLU A 331 -19.08 -2.34 -5.45
CA GLU A 331 -19.82 -3.57 -5.74
C GLU A 331 -19.95 -3.84 -7.26
N ARG A 332 -19.61 -2.85 -8.09
CA ARG A 332 -19.65 -2.95 -9.55
C ARG A 332 -18.23 -3.00 -10.13
N PRO A 333 -17.99 -3.72 -11.24
CA PRO A 333 -16.68 -3.71 -11.89
C PRO A 333 -16.22 -2.30 -12.28
N PHE A 334 -15.06 -1.86 -11.75
CA PHE A 334 -14.56 -0.50 -11.95
C PHE A 334 -14.31 -0.14 -13.42
N GLN A 335 -13.77 -1.08 -14.22
CA GLN A 335 -13.51 -0.80 -15.63
C GLN A 335 -14.79 -0.51 -16.42
N VAL A 336 -15.90 -1.18 -16.08
CA VAL A 336 -17.21 -0.92 -16.73
C VAL A 336 -17.69 0.49 -16.41
N GLN A 337 -17.67 0.86 -15.12
CA GLN A 337 -18.06 2.20 -14.67
C GLN A 337 -17.18 3.29 -15.31
N VAL A 338 -15.88 3.05 -15.45
CA VAL A 338 -14.96 4.02 -16.07
C VAL A 338 -15.25 4.18 -17.57
N LYS A 339 -15.59 3.10 -18.28
CA LYS A 339 -16.00 3.14 -19.69
C LYS A 339 -17.31 3.91 -19.91
N GLU A 340 -18.17 4.02 -18.90
CA GLU A 340 -19.37 4.88 -18.96
C GLU A 340 -19.01 6.38 -18.98
N HIS A 341 -17.84 6.76 -18.46
CA HIS A 341 -17.41 8.16 -18.31
C HIS A 341 -16.25 8.57 -19.23
N LEU A 342 -15.41 7.63 -19.66
CA LEU A 342 -14.19 7.85 -20.44
C LEU A 342 -14.15 6.96 -21.68
N SER A 343 -13.62 7.49 -22.78
CA SER A 343 -13.34 6.71 -23.98
C SER A 343 -12.04 5.92 -23.79
N VAL A 344 -12.16 4.60 -23.75
CA VAL A 344 -11.08 3.61 -23.59
C VAL A 344 -10.91 2.91 -24.94
N ARG A 345 -9.70 2.92 -25.52
CA ARG A 345 -9.41 2.44 -26.89
C ARG A 345 -8.84 1.03 -26.92
N TYR A 346 -8.03 0.70 -25.92
CA TYR A 346 -7.29 -0.55 -25.79
C TYR A 346 -8.05 -1.50 -24.86
N ASP A 347 -8.61 -2.57 -25.42
CA ASP A 347 -9.21 -3.59 -24.59
C ASP A 347 -8.12 -4.45 -23.95
N MET A 348 -7.51 -3.97 -22.86
CA MET A 348 -6.85 -4.88 -21.92
C MET A 348 -7.83 -5.99 -21.52
N GLY A 349 -7.34 -7.20 -21.35
CA GLY A 349 -8.16 -8.28 -20.81
C GLY A 349 -8.31 -8.14 -19.30
N GLN A 350 -9.36 -8.74 -18.75
CA GLN A 350 -9.45 -9.05 -17.33
C GLN A 350 -9.68 -10.55 -17.18
N TRP A 351 -8.86 -11.18 -16.34
CA TRP A 351 -9.08 -12.55 -15.89
C TRP A 351 -8.87 -12.58 -14.39
N LEU A 352 -9.97 -12.35 -13.67
CA LEU A 352 -9.95 -12.21 -12.23
C LEU A 352 -10.12 -13.57 -11.55
N PRO A 353 -9.66 -13.73 -10.29
CA PRO A 353 -10.06 -14.88 -9.50
C PRO A 353 -11.60 -14.97 -9.44
N PRO A 354 -12.20 -16.17 -9.33
CA PRO A 354 -13.64 -16.28 -9.13
C PRO A 354 -14.08 -15.46 -7.91
N LYS A 355 -15.25 -14.81 -7.98
CA LYS A 355 -15.72 -13.84 -6.95
C LYS A 355 -15.71 -14.36 -5.51
N ALA A 356 -15.80 -15.68 -5.33
CA ALA A 356 -15.76 -16.31 -4.02
C ALA A 356 -14.37 -16.28 -3.37
N PHE A 357 -13.29 -16.03 -4.11
CA PHE A 357 -11.91 -16.07 -3.63
C PHE A 357 -11.25 -14.70 -3.73
N LYS A 358 -10.35 -14.41 -2.78
CA LYS A 358 -9.62 -13.15 -2.72
C LYS A 358 -8.58 -13.07 -3.83
N ASP A 359 -7.75 -14.11 -3.95
CA ASP A 359 -6.65 -14.19 -4.89
C ASP A 359 -6.56 -15.58 -5.54
N TRP A 360 -5.65 -15.75 -6.49
CA TRP A 360 -5.49 -17.01 -7.21
C TRP A 360 -4.94 -18.13 -6.31
N ASN A 361 -4.13 -17.79 -5.31
CA ASN A 361 -3.63 -18.78 -4.38
C ASN A 361 -4.75 -19.38 -3.51
N ASP A 362 -5.68 -18.54 -3.06
CA ASP A 362 -6.87 -18.97 -2.32
C ASP A 362 -7.78 -19.90 -3.14
N CYS A 363 -7.81 -19.75 -4.48
CA CYS A 363 -8.53 -20.68 -5.36
C CYS A 363 -7.98 -22.11 -5.25
N LEU A 364 -6.65 -22.27 -5.26
CA LEU A 364 -6.00 -23.57 -5.13
C LEU A 364 -6.15 -24.18 -3.74
N LEU A 365 -6.20 -23.33 -2.71
CA LEU A 365 -6.39 -23.76 -1.33
C LEU A 365 -7.88 -23.96 -0.96
N ASN A 366 -8.80 -23.66 -1.89
CA ASN A 366 -10.23 -23.63 -1.66
C ASN A 366 -10.60 -22.81 -0.41
N LYS A 367 -10.04 -21.60 -0.31
CA LYS A 367 -10.24 -20.66 0.81
C LYS A 367 -11.11 -19.49 0.35
N PRO A 368 -12.45 -19.61 0.39
CA PRO A 368 -13.31 -18.51 -0.01
C PRO A 368 -13.13 -17.32 0.93
N MET A 369 -13.39 -16.11 0.41
CA MET A 369 -13.46 -14.90 1.20
C MET A 369 -14.50 -15.08 2.29
N GLU A 370 -14.10 -14.85 3.54
CA GLU A 370 -15.05 -14.82 4.64
C GLU A 370 -16.06 -13.71 4.39
N VAL A 371 -17.35 -14.06 4.34
CA VAL A 371 -18.43 -13.09 4.44
C VAL A 371 -18.29 -12.45 5.81
N ARG A 372 -17.66 -11.28 5.87
CA ARG A 372 -17.63 -10.47 7.08
C ARG A 372 -19.07 -10.00 7.34
N LEU A 373 -19.85 -10.84 8.03
CA LEU A 373 -20.90 -10.33 8.89
C LEU A 373 -20.21 -9.30 9.77
N HIS A 374 -20.65 -8.04 9.72
CA HIS A 374 -20.08 -6.99 10.55
C HIS A 374 -19.97 -7.53 11.98
N PRO A 375 -18.76 -7.59 12.58
CA PRO A 375 -18.63 -8.10 13.92
C PRO A 375 -19.53 -7.25 14.79
N THR A 376 -20.48 -7.90 15.46
CA THR A 376 -21.32 -7.20 16.41
C THR A 376 -20.41 -6.62 17.49
N LYS A 377 -20.84 -5.56 18.19
CA LYS A 377 -20.09 -5.03 19.35
C LYS A 377 -19.67 -6.14 20.32
N GLN A 378 -20.47 -7.22 20.40
CA GLN A 378 -20.20 -8.39 21.22
C GLN A 378 -18.97 -9.19 20.74
N ASP A 379 -18.78 -9.35 19.43
CA ASP A 379 -17.64 -10.08 18.85
C ASP A 379 -16.32 -9.33 19.06
N GLN A 380 -16.38 -8.00 19.09
CA GLN A 380 -15.22 -7.15 19.43
C GLN A 380 -14.86 -7.26 20.92
N ILE A 381 -15.86 -7.32 21.80
CA ILE A 381 -15.66 -7.51 23.25
C ILE A 381 -15.06 -8.88 23.53
N ASN A 382 -15.57 -9.93 22.87
CA ASN A 382 -15.07 -11.30 23.03
C ASN A 382 -13.62 -11.43 22.52
N ASN A 383 -13.28 -10.85 21.36
CA ASN A 383 -11.90 -10.82 20.85
C ASN A 383 -10.94 -10.05 21.77
N LEU A 384 -11.41 -8.96 22.41
CA LEU A 384 -10.62 -8.21 23.40
C LEU A 384 -10.41 -9.01 24.69
N ALA A 385 -11.39 -9.81 25.10
CA ALA A 385 -11.27 -10.71 26.26
C ALA A 385 -10.31 -11.88 25.98
N GLU A 386 -10.39 -12.50 24.80
CA GLU A 386 -9.48 -13.56 24.39
C GLU A 386 -8.02 -13.07 24.28
N ARG A 387 -7.80 -11.87 23.72
CA ARG A 387 -6.47 -11.25 23.66
C ARG A 387 -5.90 -10.86 25.03
N ARG A 388 -6.75 -10.61 26.03
CA ARG A 388 -6.33 -10.35 27.41
C ARG A 388 -5.97 -11.64 28.16
N ASN A 389 -6.60 -12.76 27.80
CA ASN A 389 -6.37 -14.06 28.42
C ASN A 389 -5.22 -14.85 27.79
N ALA A 390 -4.85 -14.55 26.54
CA ALA A 390 -3.63 -15.06 25.93
C ALA A 390 -2.42 -14.30 26.49
N GLY A 391 -1.89 -14.77 27.63
CA GLY A 391 -0.61 -14.30 28.18
C GLY A 391 0.54 -14.39 27.17
N PRO A 392 1.68 -13.73 27.43
CA PRO A 392 2.81 -13.66 26.50
C PRO A 392 3.30 -15.08 26.18
N LYS A 393 3.27 -15.45 24.90
CA LYS A 393 3.90 -16.68 24.42
C LYS A 393 5.41 -16.45 24.38
N LEU A 394 6.13 -17.24 25.18
CA LEU A 394 7.59 -17.38 25.18
C LEU A 394 8.12 -17.86 23.83
#